data_AF-A0A077EII1-F1
#
_entry.id   AF-A0A077EII1-F1
#
_cell.length_a   1.000
_cell.length_b   1.000
_cell.length_c   1.000
_cell.angle_alpha   90.00
_cell.angle_beta   90.00
_cell.angle_gamma   90.00
#
_symmetry.space_group_name_H-M   'P 1'
#
loop_
_entity.id
_entity.type
_entity.pdbx_description
1 polymer ?
#
loop_
_entity_poly.entity_id
_entity_poly.type
_entity_poly.pdbx_seq_one_letter_code
_entity_poly.pdbx_strand_id
1 'polypeptide(L)'
;MPSSLVSNFDNHYVESKAASTEISIEKVKYVSDLSNLITVFPKFKNSAVNAEVKKLKAAVQSYIYGTTEGNSKQKRLAYRDYATSYKTLQTLKKYMNRDDIELIDRYLTRIKANINSLEYLK
;
A
#
# COMPACT_ATOMS: atom_id res chain seq x y z
N MET A 1 40.34 -19.35 41.32
CA MET A 1 39.41 -18.23 41.09
C MET A 1 38.76 -18.42 39.73
N PRO A 2 37.42 -18.44 39.61
CA PRO A 2 36.78 -18.61 38.31
C PRO A 2 36.72 -17.24 37.60
N SER A 3 37.40 -17.12 36.46
CA SER A 3 37.26 -15.95 35.58
C SER A 3 36.07 -16.23 34.66
N SER A 4 35.02 -15.43 34.81
CA SER A 4 33.80 -15.48 34.00
C SER A 4 34.09 -15.02 32.57
N LEU A 5 34.07 -15.95 31.62
CA LEU A 5 33.94 -15.63 30.20
C LEU A 5 32.47 -15.30 29.92
N VAL A 6 32.12 -14.02 30.07
CA VAL A 6 30.90 -13.48 29.47
C VAL A 6 31.21 -13.29 27.99
N SER A 7 30.71 -14.20 27.15
CA SER A 7 30.79 -14.06 25.71
C SER A 7 29.98 -12.84 25.26
N ASN A 8 30.66 -11.84 24.72
CA ASN A 8 30.07 -10.74 23.96
C ASN A 8 29.32 -11.32 22.74
N PHE A 9 28.04 -11.63 22.90
CA PHE A 9 27.17 -11.92 21.76
C PHE A 9 26.81 -10.60 21.08
N ASP A 10 27.55 -10.32 20.01
CA ASP A 10 27.13 -9.65 18.77
C ASP A 10 26.17 -8.45 18.86
N ASN A 11 26.68 -7.34 19.40
CA ASN A 11 26.03 -6.04 19.25
C ASN A 11 25.92 -5.60 17.76
N HIS A 12 26.82 -6.09 16.89
CA HIS A 12 26.84 -5.80 15.46
C HIS A 12 25.67 -6.43 14.65
N TYR A 13 25.09 -7.53 15.14
CA TYR A 13 23.92 -8.16 14.49
C TYR A 13 22.64 -7.36 14.77
N VAL A 14 22.56 -6.75 15.95
CA VAL A 14 21.43 -5.90 16.36
C VAL A 14 21.50 -4.55 15.64
N GLU A 15 22.69 -3.99 15.50
CA GLU A 15 22.93 -2.69 14.86
C GLU A 15 22.72 -2.70 13.34
N SER A 16 23.09 -3.80 12.66
CA SER A 16 22.82 -3.98 11.22
C SER A 16 21.33 -4.24 10.91
N LYS A 17 20.59 -4.84 11.85
CA LYS A 17 19.13 -5.02 11.74
C LYS A 17 18.37 -3.71 12.06
N ALA A 18 18.89 -2.91 12.99
CA ALA A 18 18.36 -1.58 13.28
C ALA A 18 18.55 -0.62 12.09
N ALA A 19 19.73 -0.65 11.44
CA ALA A 19 20.02 0.18 10.26
C ALA A 19 19.22 -0.20 9.01
N SER A 20 18.69 -1.43 8.93
CA SER A 20 17.86 -1.90 7.80
C SER A 20 16.36 -1.68 7.99
N THR A 21 15.93 -1.12 9.14
CA THR A 21 14.50 -0.98 9.49
C THR A 21 14.12 0.47 9.85
N GLU A 22 14.77 1.48 9.29
CA GLU A 22 14.21 2.84 9.28
C GLU A 22 13.17 2.93 8.16
N ILE A 23 11.99 2.32 8.37
CA ILE A 23 10.81 2.71 7.61
C ILE A 23 10.48 4.12 8.11
N SER A 24 10.66 5.13 7.24
CA SER A 24 10.32 6.51 7.59
C SER A 24 8.89 6.59 8.13
N ILE A 25 8.67 7.44 9.15
CA ILE A 25 7.35 7.60 9.79
C ILE A 25 6.29 7.96 8.73
N GLU A 26 6.70 8.73 7.72
CA GLU A 26 5.88 9.09 6.56
C GLU A 26 5.49 7.86 5.73
N LYS A 27 6.43 6.94 5.48
CA LYS A 27 6.15 5.69 4.76
C LYS A 27 5.17 4.81 5.54
N VAL A 28 5.34 4.69 6.86
CA VAL A 28 4.38 3.98 7.73
C VAL A 28 2.99 4.60 7.63
N LYS A 29 2.91 5.93 7.72
CA LYS A 29 1.64 6.66 7.62
C LYS A 29 0.92 6.38 6.31
N TYR A 30 1.58 6.53 5.16
CA TYR A 30 0.94 6.34 3.87
C TYR A 30 0.55 4.88 3.59
N VAL A 31 1.34 3.92 4.07
CA VAL A 31 1.00 2.48 4.01
C VAL A 31 -0.23 2.16 4.88
N SER A 32 -0.29 2.71 6.09
CA SER A 32 -1.45 2.56 6.98
C SER A 32 -2.71 3.18 6.36
N ASP A 33 -2.60 4.40 5.84
CA ASP A 33 -3.69 5.10 5.16
C ASP A 33 -4.24 4.29 3.98
N LEU A 34 -3.37 3.71 3.13
CA LEU A 34 -3.77 2.81 2.04
C LEU A 34 -4.49 1.56 2.56
N SER A 35 -3.96 0.93 3.61
CA SER A 35 -4.53 -0.29 4.21
C SER A 35 -5.94 -0.02 4.74
N ASN A 36 -6.13 1.11 5.41
CA ASN A 36 -7.43 1.56 5.89
C ASN A 36 -8.39 1.85 4.73
N LEU A 37 -7.95 2.58 3.71
CA LEU A 37 -8.76 2.92 2.53
C LEU A 37 -9.30 1.68 1.81
N ILE A 38 -8.48 0.65 1.61
CA ILE A 38 -8.93 -0.59 0.95
C ILE A 38 -9.82 -1.42 1.87
N THR A 39 -9.60 -1.39 3.18
CA THR A 39 -10.42 -2.11 4.16
C THR A 39 -11.83 -1.56 4.20
N VAL A 40 -11.96 -0.24 4.29
CA VAL A 40 -13.25 0.47 4.42
C VAL A 40 -13.87 0.87 3.07
N PHE A 41 -13.29 0.42 1.96
CA PHE A 41 -13.78 0.75 0.62
C PHE A 41 -15.25 0.31 0.46
N PRO A 42 -16.16 1.22 0.06
CA PRO A 42 -17.59 0.92 0.00
C PRO A 42 -17.93 -0.10 -1.09
N LYS A 43 -19.05 -0.79 -0.89
CA LYS A 43 -19.68 -1.64 -1.91
C LYS A 43 -20.74 -0.83 -2.65
N PHE A 44 -20.73 -0.88 -3.97
CA PHE A 44 -21.70 -0.19 -4.81
C PHE A 44 -22.80 -1.14 -5.31
N LYS A 45 -23.85 -0.58 -5.90
CA LYS A 45 -24.89 -1.39 -6.57
C LYS A 45 -24.38 -2.05 -7.86
N ASN A 46 -23.48 -1.38 -8.58
CA ASN A 46 -22.94 -1.87 -9.85
C ASN A 46 -21.93 -3.02 -9.62
N SER A 47 -22.26 -4.22 -10.12
CA SER A 47 -21.44 -5.42 -9.95
C SER A 47 -20.09 -5.36 -10.66
N ALA A 48 -20.04 -4.77 -11.86
CA ALA A 48 -18.81 -4.57 -12.61
C ALA A 48 -17.83 -3.65 -11.86
N VAL A 49 -18.35 -2.58 -11.25
CA VAL A 49 -17.57 -1.68 -10.38
C VAL A 49 -17.03 -2.44 -9.18
N ASN A 50 -17.84 -3.24 -8.49
CA ASN A 50 -17.38 -4.03 -7.34
C ASN A 50 -16.31 -5.07 -7.72
N ALA A 51 -16.46 -5.72 -8.87
CA ALA A 51 -15.47 -6.67 -9.37
C ALA A 51 -14.13 -5.99 -9.64
N GLU A 52 -14.17 -4.78 -10.22
CA GLU A 52 -12.97 -3.99 -10.47
C GLU A 52 -12.36 -3.41 -9.18
N VAL A 53 -13.19 -2.96 -8.23
CA VAL A 53 -12.74 -2.55 -6.88
C VAL A 53 -12.00 -3.70 -6.18
N LYS A 54 -12.44 -4.95 -6.32
CA LYS A 54 -11.71 -6.10 -5.77
C LYS A 54 -10.30 -6.23 -6.34
N LYS A 55 -10.13 -6.00 -7.66
CA LYS A 55 -8.81 -6.00 -8.31
C LYS A 55 -7.95 -4.83 -7.83
N LEU A 56 -8.53 -3.63 -7.75
CA LEU A 56 -7.86 -2.45 -7.20
C LEU A 56 -7.33 -2.72 -5.79
N LYS A 57 -8.18 -3.26 -4.90
CA LYS A 57 -7.81 -3.60 -3.52
C LYS A 57 -6.66 -4.60 -3.46
N ALA A 58 -6.71 -5.66 -4.27
CA ALA A 58 -5.65 -6.66 -4.35
C ALA A 58 -4.32 -6.08 -4.87
N ALA A 59 -4.37 -5.20 -5.88
CA ALA A 59 -3.19 -4.53 -6.40
C ALA A 59 -2.58 -3.57 -5.37
N VAL A 60 -3.40 -2.77 -4.67
CA VAL A 60 -2.93 -1.87 -3.60
C VAL A 60 -2.34 -2.67 -2.43
N GLN A 61 -2.94 -3.80 -2.04
CA GLN A 61 -2.38 -4.68 -1.01
C GLN A 61 -1.03 -5.27 -1.44
N SER A 62 -0.90 -5.70 -2.69
CA SER A 62 0.36 -6.19 -3.25
C SER A 62 1.42 -5.08 -3.33
N TYR A 63 1.00 -3.85 -3.57
CA TYR A 63 1.86 -2.67 -3.58
C TYR A 63 2.37 -2.34 -2.17
N ILE A 64 1.49 -2.38 -1.16
CA ILE A 64 1.86 -2.25 0.26
C ILE A 64 2.93 -3.29 0.60
N TYR A 65 2.69 -4.57 0.30
CA TYR A 65 3.66 -5.64 0.56
C TYR A 65 4.99 -5.40 -0.15
N GLY A 66 4.97 -5.08 -1.45
CA GLY A 66 6.20 -4.78 -2.19
C GLY A 66 6.97 -3.58 -1.63
N THR A 67 6.26 -2.63 -1.01
CA THR A 67 6.83 -1.43 -0.39
C THR A 67 7.41 -1.72 1.00
N THR A 68 6.77 -2.56 1.80
CA THR A 68 7.24 -2.93 3.15
C THR A 68 8.38 -3.93 3.10
N GLU A 69 8.36 -4.89 2.18
CA GLU A 69 9.39 -5.92 2.03
C GLU A 69 10.60 -5.49 1.19
N GLY A 70 10.62 -4.25 0.69
CA GLY A 70 11.67 -3.79 -0.22
C GLY A 70 11.71 -4.51 -1.58
N ASN A 71 10.66 -5.24 -1.94
CA ASN A 71 10.57 -5.97 -3.20
C ASN A 71 10.15 -5.04 -4.36
N SER A 72 11.14 -4.39 -4.95
CA SER A 72 10.95 -3.41 -6.05
C SER A 72 10.25 -4.01 -7.29
N LYS A 73 10.54 -5.27 -7.64
CA LYS A 73 9.88 -5.96 -8.76
C LYS A 73 8.39 -6.13 -8.51
N GLN A 74 8.01 -6.60 -7.32
CA GLN A 74 6.61 -6.75 -6.94
C GLN A 74 5.91 -5.40 -6.80
N LYS A 75 6.54 -4.41 -6.18
CA LYS A 75 6.03 -3.03 -6.10
C LYS A 75 5.66 -2.50 -7.48
N ARG A 76 6.57 -2.64 -8.46
CA ARG A 76 6.36 -2.17 -9.85
C ARG A 76 5.22 -2.89 -10.55
N LEU A 77 5.13 -4.22 -10.41
CA LEU A 77 4.02 -5.00 -10.98
C LEU A 77 2.69 -4.57 -10.37
N ALA A 78 2.63 -4.48 -9.04
CA ALA A 78 1.44 -4.07 -8.31
C ALA A 78 1.00 -2.64 -8.67
N TYR A 79 1.95 -1.71 -8.88
CA TYR A 79 1.65 -0.35 -9.34
C TYR A 79 0.99 -0.34 -10.73
N ARG A 80 1.49 -1.15 -11.67
CA ARG A 80 0.90 -1.28 -13.01
C ARG A 80 -0.54 -1.82 -12.93
N ASP A 81 -0.75 -2.83 -12.10
CA ASP A 81 -2.06 -3.47 -11.95
C ASP A 81 -3.05 -2.50 -11.27
N TYR A 82 -2.58 -1.75 -10.27
CA TYR A 82 -3.33 -0.64 -9.66
C TYR A 82 -3.72 0.41 -10.72
N ALA A 83 -2.76 0.87 -11.54
CA ALA A 83 -3.01 1.92 -12.53
C ALA A 83 -4.01 1.47 -13.60
N THR A 84 -3.94 0.20 -14.01
CA THR A 84 -4.92 -0.41 -14.91
C THR A 84 -6.31 -0.40 -14.29
N SER A 85 -6.43 -0.88 -13.05
CA SER A 85 -7.72 -0.96 -12.36
C SER A 85 -8.33 0.41 -12.09
N TYR A 86 -7.50 1.39 -11.70
CA TYR A 86 -7.91 2.79 -11.54
C TYR A 86 -8.54 3.34 -12.81
N LYS A 87 -7.89 3.15 -13.97
CA LYS A 87 -8.42 3.61 -15.28
C LYS A 87 -9.74 2.92 -15.62
N THR A 88 -9.85 1.62 -15.38
CA THR A 88 -11.10 0.88 -15.61
C THR A 88 -12.24 1.44 -14.75
N LEU A 89 -12.00 1.73 -13.47
CA LEU A 89 -13.00 2.34 -12.58
C LEU A 89 -13.43 3.74 -13.05
N GLN A 90 -12.53 4.54 -13.60
CA GLN A 90 -12.87 5.85 -14.18
C GLN A 90 -13.83 5.71 -15.38
N THR A 91 -13.75 4.61 -16.12
CA THR A 91 -14.70 4.31 -17.20
C THR A 91 -16.02 3.78 -16.67
N LEU A 92 -15.97 2.84 -15.71
CA LEU A 92 -17.17 2.19 -15.17
C LEU A 92 -18.05 3.14 -14.35
N LYS A 93 -17.46 4.10 -13.62
CA LYS A 93 -18.23 5.03 -12.78
C LYS A 93 -19.22 5.89 -13.56
N LYS A 94 -19.02 6.06 -14.87
CA LYS A 94 -19.96 6.81 -15.75
C LYS A 94 -21.37 6.21 -15.78
N TYR A 95 -21.51 4.95 -15.36
CA TYR A 95 -22.78 4.22 -15.27
C TYR A 95 -23.35 4.15 -13.83
N MET A 96 -22.84 4.96 -12.91
CA MET A 96 -23.30 5.04 -11.51
C MET A 96 -24.14 6.31 -11.29
N ASN A 97 -24.87 6.37 -10.18
CA ASN A 97 -25.51 7.61 -9.76
C ASN A 97 -24.48 8.61 -9.21
N ARG A 98 -24.88 9.87 -9.09
CA ARG A 98 -23.99 10.97 -8.70
C ARG A 98 -23.31 10.75 -7.34
N ASP A 99 -24.05 10.30 -6.34
CA ASP A 99 -23.52 10.12 -4.98
C ASP A 99 -22.46 9.00 -4.95
N ASP A 100 -22.74 7.91 -5.65
CA ASP A 100 -21.80 6.80 -5.81
C ASP A 100 -20.55 7.22 -6.61
N ILE A 101 -20.68 8.09 -7.61
CA ILE A 101 -19.56 8.67 -8.38
C ILE A 101 -18.67 9.52 -7.47
N GLU A 102 -19.25 10.42 -6.69
CA GLU A 102 -18.49 11.27 -5.77
C GLU A 102 -17.78 10.43 -4.70
N LEU A 103 -18.47 9.42 -4.18
CA LEU A 103 -17.91 8.49 -3.21
C LEU A 103 -16.71 7.72 -3.79
N ILE A 104 -16.83 7.13 -4.98
CA ILE A 104 -15.72 6.39 -5.59
C ILE A 104 -14.54 7.31 -5.91
N ASP A 105 -14.81 8.52 -6.41
CA ASP A 105 -13.75 9.48 -6.76
C ASP A 105 -12.93 9.94 -5.55
N ARG A 106 -13.58 10.14 -4.41
CA ARG A 106 -12.91 10.45 -3.15
C ARG A 106 -11.97 9.33 -2.73
N TYR A 107 -12.39 8.07 -2.79
CA TYR A 107 -11.52 6.94 -2.44
C TYR A 107 -10.36 6.77 -3.43
N LEU A 108 -10.63 6.84 -4.73
CA LEU A 108 -9.61 6.74 -5.77
C LEU A 108 -8.56 7.85 -5.64
N THR A 109 -8.99 9.10 -5.42
CA THR A 109 -8.09 10.24 -5.25
C THR A 109 -7.18 10.06 -4.03
N ARG A 110 -7.73 9.60 -2.90
CA ARG A 110 -6.95 9.33 -1.69
C ARG A 110 -5.95 8.19 -1.89
N ILE A 111 -6.34 7.10 -2.56
CA ILE A 111 -5.40 6.01 -2.90
C ILE A 111 -4.26 6.54 -3.78
N LYS A 112 -4.60 7.28 -4.85
CA LYS A 112 -3.62 7.86 -5.76
C LYS A 112 -2.64 8.79 -5.04
N ALA A 113 -3.12 9.65 -4.16
CA ALA A 113 -2.29 10.57 -3.39
C ALA A 113 -1.27 9.80 -2.52
N ASN A 114 -1.72 8.79 -1.77
CA ASN A 114 -0.84 8.00 -0.91
C ASN A 114 0.20 7.20 -1.71
N ILE A 115 -0.19 6.57 -2.83
CA ILE A 115 0.76 5.89 -3.72
C ILE A 115 1.80 6.86 -4.26
N ASN A 116 1.36 8.04 -4.74
CA ASN A 116 2.29 9.05 -5.25
C ASN A 116 3.28 9.49 -4.17
N SER A 117 2.81 9.76 -2.94
CA SER A 117 3.70 10.09 -1.82
C SER A 117 4.74 9.00 -1.57
N LEU A 118 4.35 7.71 -1.62
CA LEU A 118 5.26 6.57 -1.48
C LEU A 118 6.23 6.39 -2.67
N GLU A 119 5.93 6.92 -3.85
CA GLU A 119 6.89 6.97 -4.97
C GLU A 119 7.87 8.15 -4.88
N TYR A 120 7.49 9.23 -4.18
CA TYR A 120 8.36 10.39 -3.98
C TYR A 120 9.33 10.23 -2.80
N LEU A 121 8.93 9.46 -1.78
CA LEU A 121 9.82 9.05 -0.70
C LEU A 121 10.82 8.03 -1.25
N LYS A 122 12.03 8.50 -1.60
CA LYS A 122 13.16 7.64 -1.97
C LYS A 122 13.91 7.18 -0.74
#